data_AF-A0A832Y0J6-F1
#
_entry.id   AF-A0A832Y0J6-F1
#
_cell.length_a   1.000
_cell.length_b   1.000
_cell.length_c   1.000
_cell.angle_alpha   90.00
_cell.angle_beta   90.00
_cell.angle_gamma   90.00
#
_symmetry.space_group_name_H-M   'P 1'
#
loop_
_entity.id
_entity.type
_entity.pdbx_description
1 polymer ?
#
loop_
_entity_poly.entity_id
_entity_poly.type
_entity_poly.pdbx_seq_one_letter_code
_entity_poly.pdbx_strand_id
1 'polypeptide(L)'
;PPNDTKGVLQDIHWSMGAIGYFPTYTLGNLYAAQLYAAALADDPTITEKIAKGQFTVLLDWMRSHIHVHGSKLLPADLMAQATGKEPSSDAFVDYLQSKFTKIYGL
;
A
#
# COMPACT_ATOMS: atom_id res chain seq x y z
N PRO A 1 -2.37 -28.64 2.77
CA PRO A 1 -3.72 -28.43 2.17
C PRO A 1 -4.41 -29.79 1.93
N PRO A 2 -5.75 -29.88 1.96
CA PRO A 2 -6.45 -31.16 1.84
C PRO A 2 -6.46 -31.73 0.40
N ASN A 3 -6.19 -30.92 -0.62
CA ASN A 3 -6.01 -31.34 -2.02
C ASN A 3 -5.27 -30.25 -2.82
N ASP A 4 -4.87 -30.56 -4.05
CA ASP A 4 -4.11 -29.64 -4.92
C ASP A 4 -4.92 -28.41 -5.33
N THR A 5 -6.24 -28.54 -5.46
CA THR A 5 -7.15 -27.41 -5.72
C THR A 5 -7.07 -26.34 -4.63
N LYS A 6 -6.86 -26.72 -3.37
CA LYS A 6 -6.64 -25.81 -2.23
C LYS A 6 -5.16 -25.62 -1.89
N GLY A 7 -4.26 -26.12 -2.73
CA GLY A 7 -2.83 -26.07 -2.55
C GLY A 7 -2.18 -25.39 -3.74
N VAL A 8 -1.34 -26.12 -4.46
CA VAL A 8 -0.51 -25.57 -5.54
C VAL A 8 -1.31 -25.04 -6.74
N LEU A 9 -2.56 -25.48 -6.93
CA LEU A 9 -3.44 -25.04 -8.03
C LEU A 9 -4.42 -23.93 -7.62
N GLN A 10 -4.28 -23.37 -6.43
CA GLN A 10 -5.17 -22.31 -5.93
C GLN A 10 -5.12 -21.04 -6.81
N ASP A 11 -3.94 -20.70 -7.32
CA ASP A 11 -3.69 -19.45 -8.03
C ASP A 11 -3.22 -19.69 -9.47
N ILE A 12 -3.64 -18.80 -10.38
CA ILE A 12 -3.44 -18.95 -11.83
C ILE A 12 -2.06 -18.47 -12.33
N HIS A 13 -1.30 -17.74 -11.52
CA HIS A 13 -0.12 -17.00 -11.97
C HIS A 13 0.94 -17.88 -12.63
N TRP A 14 1.22 -19.04 -12.05
CA TRP A 14 2.24 -19.95 -12.59
C TRP A 14 1.83 -20.59 -13.91
N SER A 15 0.55 -20.91 -14.11
CA SER A 15 0.07 -21.43 -15.39
C SER A 15 0.06 -20.35 -16.48
N MET A 16 -0.02 -19.07 -16.11
CA MET A 16 0.13 -17.91 -17.01
C MET A 16 1.59 -17.46 -17.21
N GLY A 17 2.56 -18.13 -16.61
CA GLY A 17 3.99 -17.76 -16.71
C GLY A 17 4.39 -16.53 -15.89
N ALA A 18 3.54 -16.04 -15.00
CA ALA A 18 3.81 -14.88 -14.14
C ALA A 18 4.71 -15.24 -12.93
N ILE A 19 5.87 -15.84 -13.21
CA ILE A 19 6.88 -16.18 -12.22
C ILE A 19 7.57 -14.89 -11.73
N GLY A 20 7.65 -14.70 -10.41
CA GLY A 20 8.16 -13.46 -9.80
C GLY A 20 7.11 -12.36 -9.61
N TYR A 21 5.84 -12.61 -9.95
CA TYR A 21 4.77 -11.62 -9.79
C TYR A 21 4.26 -11.49 -8.35
N PHE A 22 4.17 -12.60 -7.61
CA PHE A 22 3.60 -12.62 -6.25
C PHE A 22 4.19 -11.59 -5.27
N PRO A 23 5.51 -11.36 -5.22
CA PRO A 23 6.09 -10.35 -4.33
C PRO A 23 5.50 -8.94 -4.53
N THR A 24 4.98 -8.62 -5.71
CA THR A 24 4.39 -7.30 -5.99
C THR A 24 3.11 -7.02 -5.19
N TYR A 25 2.35 -8.04 -4.80
CA TYR A 25 1.20 -7.88 -3.90
C TYR A 25 1.63 -7.37 -2.53
N THR A 26 2.68 -7.96 -1.96
CA THR A 26 3.22 -7.54 -0.67
C THR A 26 3.83 -6.14 -0.77
N LEU A 27 4.59 -5.85 -1.84
CA LEU A 27 5.11 -4.49 -2.06
C LEU A 27 3.97 -3.45 -2.13
N GLY A 28 2.85 -3.78 -2.79
CA GLY A 28 1.66 -2.94 -2.82
C GLY A 28 1.10 -2.62 -1.43
N ASN A 29 1.02 -3.62 -0.53
CA ASN A 29 0.60 -3.41 0.85
C ASN A 29 1.54 -2.48 1.62
N LEU A 30 2.87 -2.66 1.46
CA LEU A 30 3.87 -1.82 2.11
C LEU A 30 3.76 -0.36 1.62
N TYR A 31 3.71 -0.18 0.30
CA TYR A 31 3.61 1.15 -0.31
C TYR A 31 2.31 1.85 0.02
N ALA A 32 1.18 1.14 0.06
CA ALA A 32 -0.09 1.73 0.45
C ALA A 32 -0.04 2.35 1.86
N ALA A 33 0.54 1.63 2.84
CA ALA A 33 0.68 2.15 4.19
C ALA A 33 1.67 3.32 4.28
N GLN A 34 2.82 3.22 3.59
CA GLN A 34 3.83 4.29 3.58
C GLN A 34 3.30 5.57 2.91
N LEU A 35 2.61 5.47 1.78
CA LEU A 35 1.98 6.59 1.10
C LEU A 35 0.87 7.23 1.93
N TYR A 36 0.02 6.42 2.56
CA TYR A 36 -1.05 6.93 3.41
C TYR A 36 -0.50 7.64 4.65
N ALA A 37 0.56 7.11 5.27
CA ALA A 37 1.23 7.77 6.39
C ALA A 37 1.84 9.12 5.99
N ALA A 38 2.47 9.21 4.81
CA ALA A 38 2.99 10.47 4.28
C ALA A 38 1.86 11.48 3.99
N ALA A 39 0.79 11.04 3.32
CA ALA A 39 -0.36 11.90 3.05
C ALA A 39 -0.99 12.46 4.34
N LEU A 40 -1.10 11.66 5.40
CA LEU A 40 -1.60 12.10 6.70
C LEU A 40 -0.66 13.07 7.42
N ALA A 41 0.65 12.95 7.21
CA ALA A 41 1.62 13.90 7.77
C ALA A 41 1.48 15.27 7.11
N ASP A 42 1.20 15.31 5.80
CA ASP A 42 0.99 16.55 5.04
C ASP A 42 -0.39 17.17 5.29
N ASP A 43 -1.45 16.36 5.35
CA ASP A 43 -2.81 16.81 5.67
C ASP A 43 -3.52 15.86 6.66
N PRO A 44 -3.47 16.17 7.98
CA PRO A 44 -4.15 15.39 9.00
C PRO A 44 -5.69 15.35 8.86
N THR A 45 -6.30 16.25 8.08
CA THR A 45 -7.76 16.32 7.89
C THR A 45 -8.30 15.19 7.00
N ILE A 46 -7.42 14.45 6.30
CA ILE A 46 -7.79 13.35 5.41
C ILE A 46 -8.70 12.33 6.12
N THR A 47 -8.38 11.94 7.35
CA THR A 47 -9.17 10.94 8.09
C THR A 47 -10.60 11.43 8.35
N GLU A 48 -10.76 12.68 8.77
CA GLU A 48 -12.08 13.29 9.02
C GLU A 48 -12.89 13.46 7.73
N LYS A 49 -12.23 13.88 6.63
CA LYS A 49 -12.87 14.04 5.32
C LYS A 49 -13.34 12.70 4.75
N ILE A 50 -12.54 11.65 4.88
CA ILE A 50 -12.95 10.28 4.50
C ILE A 50 -14.19 9.85 5.28
N ALA A 51 -14.26 10.12 6.59
CA ALA A 51 -15.44 9.80 7.41
C ALA A 51 -16.72 10.53 6.94
N LYS A 52 -16.58 11.66 6.25
CA LYS A 52 -17.66 12.43 5.61
C LYS A 52 -17.91 12.05 4.15
N GLY A 53 -17.26 11.01 3.62
CA GLY A 53 -17.35 10.59 2.22
C GLY A 53 -16.61 11.51 1.24
N GLN A 54 -15.71 12.36 1.73
CA GLN A 54 -14.94 13.30 0.93
C GLN A 54 -13.52 12.76 0.69
N PHE A 55 -13.28 12.24 -0.52
CA PHE A 55 -12.01 11.58 -0.88
C PHE A 55 -11.06 12.44 -1.70
N THR A 56 -11.49 13.63 -2.13
CA THR A 56 -10.74 14.49 -3.06
C THR A 56 -9.37 14.87 -2.51
N VAL A 57 -9.26 15.13 -1.21
CA VAL A 57 -7.98 15.53 -0.59
C VAL A 57 -6.92 14.45 -0.71
N LEU A 58 -7.24 13.21 -0.35
CA LEU A 58 -6.31 12.09 -0.51
C LEU A 58 -6.02 11.82 -1.99
N LEU A 59 -7.05 11.87 -2.85
CA LEU A 59 -6.88 11.63 -4.28
C LEU A 59 -5.98 12.67 -4.94
N ASP A 60 -6.14 13.94 -4.59
CA ASP A 60 -5.35 15.04 -5.16
C ASP A 60 -3.91 14.97 -4.66
N TRP A 61 -3.68 14.61 -3.39
CA TRP A 61 -2.33 14.29 -2.90
C TRP A 61 -1.70 13.14 -3.70
N MET A 62 -2.43 12.04 -3.93
CA MET A 62 -1.93 10.91 -4.73
C MET A 62 -1.64 11.31 -6.19
N ARG A 63 -2.46 12.19 -6.77
CA ARG A 63 -2.25 12.69 -8.13
C ARG A 63 -0.97 13.51 -8.24
N SER A 64 -0.73 14.42 -7.30
CA SER A 64 0.44 15.30 -7.34
C SER A 64 1.74 14.59 -6.99
N HIS A 65 1.71 13.57 -6.12
CA HIS A 65 2.91 12.90 -5.63
C HIS A 65 3.22 11.57 -6.32
N ILE A 66 2.23 10.91 -6.92
CA ILE A 66 2.38 9.57 -7.53
C ILE A 66 1.91 9.56 -8.98
N HIS A 67 0.62 9.78 -9.22
CA HIS A 67 0.02 9.47 -10.53
C HIS A 67 0.58 10.34 -11.66
N VAL A 68 0.90 11.60 -11.41
CA VAL A 68 1.44 12.53 -12.43
C VAL A 68 2.78 12.08 -13.00
N HIS A 69 3.55 11.28 -12.26
CA HIS A 69 4.89 10.87 -12.67
C HIS A 69 4.90 9.68 -13.64
N GLY A 70 3.82 8.87 -13.68
CA GLY A 70 3.78 7.64 -14.47
C GLY A 70 5.02 6.77 -14.23
N SER A 71 5.68 6.35 -15.30
CA SER A 71 6.92 5.54 -15.23
C SER A 71 8.19 6.37 -15.44
N LYS A 72 8.17 7.68 -15.13
CA LYS A 72 9.34 8.57 -15.25
C LYS A 72 10.46 8.22 -14.25
N LEU A 73 10.09 7.63 -13.12
CA LEU A 73 11.00 7.31 -12.01
C LEU A 73 10.96 5.82 -11.72
N LEU A 74 12.04 5.29 -11.17
CA LEU A 74 12.01 3.94 -10.60
C LEU A 74 11.08 3.93 -9.37
N PRO A 75 10.44 2.78 -9.05
CA PRO A 75 9.50 2.72 -7.94
C PRO A 75 10.08 3.18 -6.59
N ALA A 76 11.32 2.81 -6.27
CA ALA A 76 11.98 3.24 -5.04
C ALA A 76 12.20 4.76 -5.02
N ASP A 77 12.69 5.34 -6.11
CA ASP A 77 12.89 6.79 -6.24
C ASP A 77 11.56 7.56 -6.13
N LEU A 78 10.50 7.05 -6.74
CA LEU A 78 9.16 7.64 -6.65
C LEU A 78 8.63 7.60 -5.21
N MET A 79 8.82 6.49 -4.51
CA MET A 79 8.44 6.36 -3.10
C MET A 79 9.25 7.30 -2.20
N ALA A 80 10.56 7.38 -2.42
CA ALA A 80 11.44 8.30 -1.70
C ALA A 80 11.05 9.76 -1.94
N GLN A 81 10.76 10.13 -3.19
CA GLN A 81 10.30 11.48 -3.54
C GLN A 81 8.93 11.81 -2.90
N ALA A 82 7.96 10.88 -2.97
CA ALA A 82 6.61 11.11 -2.49
C ALA A 82 6.48 11.09 -0.96
N THR A 83 7.32 10.32 -0.28
CA THR A 83 7.18 10.06 1.17
C THR A 83 8.34 10.55 2.02
N GLY A 84 9.40 11.06 1.38
CA GLY A 84 10.64 11.49 2.03
C GLY A 84 11.50 10.35 2.60
N LYS A 85 11.13 9.09 2.34
CA LYS A 85 11.81 7.90 2.86
C LYS A 85 11.85 6.78 1.81
N GLU A 86 12.92 6.00 1.82
CA GLU A 86 12.98 4.77 1.03
C GLU A 86 11.84 3.80 1.38
N PRO A 87 11.44 2.92 0.46
CA PRO A 87 10.61 1.75 0.74
C PRO A 87 10.96 1.03 2.05
N SER A 88 10.00 0.97 2.98
CA SER A 88 10.15 0.22 4.23
C SER A 88 8.84 -0.47 4.63
N SER A 89 8.94 -1.50 5.47
CA SER A 89 7.78 -2.16 6.09
C SER A 89 7.21 -1.42 7.30
N ASP A 90 7.93 -0.44 7.85
CA ASP A 90 7.61 0.16 9.16
C ASP A 90 6.18 0.69 9.23
N ALA A 91 5.76 1.51 8.27
CA ALA A 91 4.42 2.08 8.23
C ALA A 91 3.31 1.01 8.14
N PHE A 92 3.59 -0.10 7.45
CA PHE A 92 2.64 -1.21 7.34
C PHE A 92 2.54 -2.00 8.64
N VAL A 93 3.67 -2.27 9.30
CA VAL A 93 3.70 -2.94 10.60
C VAL A 93 3.00 -2.08 11.66
N ASP A 94 3.29 -0.78 11.70
CA ASP A 94 2.64 0.17 12.62
C ASP A 94 1.13 0.22 12.39
N TYR A 95 0.69 0.27 11.13
CA TYR A 95 -0.73 0.22 10.76
C TYR A 95 -1.40 -1.05 11.30
N LEU A 96 -0.81 -2.22 11.05
CA LEU A 96 -1.37 -3.49 11.49
C LEU A 96 -1.40 -3.59 13.02
N GLN A 97 -0.29 -3.28 13.69
CA GLN A 97 -0.23 -3.32 15.15
C GLN A 97 -1.28 -2.40 15.76
N SER A 98 -1.32 -1.12 15.35
CA SER A 98 -2.29 -0.16 15.87
C SER A 98 -3.73 -0.60 15.65
N LYS A 99 -4.06 -1.09 14.45
CA LYS A 99 -5.42 -1.52 14.10
C LYS A 99 -5.83 -2.77 14.86
N PHE A 100 -5.00 -3.81 14.83
CA PHE A 100 -5.35 -5.11 15.39
C PHE A 100 -5.28 -5.12 16.92
N THR A 101 -4.37 -4.37 17.55
CA THR A 101 -4.41 -4.15 19.01
C THR A 101 -5.72 -3.50 19.44
N LYS A 102 -6.21 -2.48 18.73
CA LYS A 102 -7.49 -1.83 19.06
C LYS A 102 -8.71 -2.74 18.88
N ILE A 103 -8.72 -3.56 17.82
CA ILE A 103 -9.85 -4.45 17.52
C ILE A 103 -9.91 -5.63 18.50
N TYR A 104 -8.76 -6.21 18.84
CA TYR A 104 -8.69 -7.46 19.60
C TYR A 104 -8.28 -7.28 21.06
N GLY A 105 -7.89 -6.07 21.48
CA GLY A 105 -7.46 -5.78 22.86
C GLY A 105 -6.16 -6.48 23.25
N LEU A 106 -5.19 -6.51 22.33
CA LEU A 106 -3.87 -7.15 22.52
C LEU A 106 -2.92 -6.33 23.41
#